data_AF-A0A2P6WGP4-F1
#
_entry.id   AF-A0A2P6WGP4-F1
#
_cell.length_a   1.000
_cell.length_b   1.000
_cell.length_c   1.000
_cell.angle_alpha   90.00
_cell.angle_beta   90.00
_cell.angle_gamma   90.00
#
_symmetry.space_group_name_H-M   'P 1'
#
loop_
_entity.id
_entity.type
_entity.pdbx_description
1 polymer ?
#
loop_
_entity_poly.entity_id
_entity_poly.type
_entity_poly.pdbx_seq_one_letter_code
_entity_poly.pdbx_strand_id
1 'polypeptide(L)'
;MDKCEFSEFSYGYCLTEDLIVGQGTPITAAPVFPSLVEEGQAGVGYDVRLNRPGTPLFLQFKLVHQMVRGNANEARMGHFSIPFYRMHLRPRSISDQHESLLSLELAGNDVFYVAPGFHTIAELNTVYAGRRVWNRSLRIKPSRIGPLPDDRDHHVTFKVPNGQWRFYSEDPSRSGFASTTDEISRELSERIAERGKRNLRQQIEELDFTLVRIVNERNIHRSQPNRIDLHELGDQIDPVRRVAYLARQFFDCQLFFVTLR
;
A
#
# COMPACT_ATOMS: atom_id res chain seq x y z
N MET A 1 25.77 -1.72 -2.86
CA MET A 1 24.30 -1.70 -2.87
C MET A 1 23.97 -1.96 -1.44
N ASP A 2 23.29 -1.02 -0.83
CA ASP A 2 23.19 -0.97 0.60
C ASP A 2 21.71 -1.22 0.92
N LYS A 3 21.45 -2.24 1.74
CA LYS A 3 20.09 -2.65 2.08
C LYS A 3 19.56 -1.78 3.21
N CYS A 4 18.25 -1.73 3.38
CA CYS A 4 17.67 -1.12 4.57
C CYS A 4 18.19 -1.81 5.84
N GLU A 5 18.60 -1.02 6.82
CA GLU A 5 19.05 -1.46 8.14
C GLU A 5 17.87 -1.76 9.09
N PHE A 6 16.65 -1.47 8.65
CA PHE A 6 15.41 -1.71 9.38
C PHE A 6 14.50 -2.68 8.63
N SER A 7 13.60 -3.32 9.38
CA SER A 7 12.60 -4.23 8.82
C SER A 7 11.44 -3.47 8.16
N GLU A 8 10.74 -4.14 7.25
CA GLU A 8 9.50 -3.62 6.66
C GLU A 8 8.44 -3.33 7.74
N PHE A 9 8.40 -4.16 8.80
CA PHE A 9 7.52 -3.96 9.94
C PHE A 9 7.84 -2.66 10.70
N SER A 10 9.11 -2.41 11.02
CA SER A 10 9.54 -1.18 11.70
C SER A 10 9.19 0.06 10.88
N TYR A 11 9.45 0.02 9.58
CA TYR A 11 9.10 1.10 8.67
C TYR A 11 7.58 1.30 8.56
N GLY A 12 6.82 0.22 8.38
CA GLY A 12 5.36 0.25 8.31
C GLY A 12 4.72 0.80 9.58
N TYR A 13 5.26 0.47 10.75
CA TYR A 13 4.85 1.07 12.02
C TYR A 13 5.08 2.58 12.06
N CYS A 14 6.31 3.04 11.77
CA CYS A 14 6.63 4.47 11.76
C CYS A 14 5.77 5.27 10.78
N LEU A 15 5.48 4.69 9.61
CA LEU A 15 4.62 5.33 8.61
C LEU A 15 3.16 5.37 9.06
N THR A 16 2.66 4.27 9.63
CA THR A 16 1.31 4.18 10.18
C THR A 16 1.09 5.24 11.26
N GLU A 17 2.03 5.38 12.18
CA GLU A 17 1.97 6.38 13.24
C GLU A 17 1.98 7.81 12.67
N ASP A 18 2.85 8.08 11.69
CA ASP A 18 2.90 9.37 10.98
C ASP A 18 1.57 9.71 10.28
N LEU A 19 0.85 8.73 9.72
CA LEU A 19 -0.48 8.96 9.14
C LEU A 19 -1.57 9.21 10.18
N ILE A 20 -1.48 8.60 11.36
CA ILE A 20 -2.45 8.79 12.46
C ILE A 20 -2.25 10.18 13.09
N VAL A 21 -1.02 10.52 13.50
CA VAL A 21 -0.73 11.70 14.32
C VAL A 21 0.06 12.80 13.62
N GLY A 22 0.72 12.51 12.50
CA GLY A 22 1.62 13.45 11.81
C GLY A 22 0.88 14.66 11.29
N GLN A 23 1.40 15.88 11.41
CA GLN A 23 0.63 17.10 11.03
C GLN A 23 0.79 17.51 9.55
N GLY A 24 1.54 16.74 8.77
CA GLY A 24 1.90 17.08 7.40
C GLY A 24 0.82 16.83 6.34
N THR A 25 -0.38 16.36 6.73
CA THR A 25 -1.49 16.07 5.81
C THR A 25 -2.83 16.48 6.45
N PRO A 26 -3.84 16.90 5.65
CA PRO A 26 -5.19 17.17 6.14
C PRO A 26 -5.99 15.89 6.43
N ILE A 27 -5.41 14.73 6.15
CA ILE A 27 -6.02 13.41 6.35
C ILE A 27 -5.49 12.75 7.62
N THR A 28 -6.32 11.98 8.30
CA THR A 28 -5.89 11.05 9.35
C THR A 28 -6.33 9.66 8.94
N ALA A 29 -5.48 8.66 9.17
CA ALA A 29 -5.74 7.29 8.74
C ALA A 29 -5.61 6.37 9.94
N ALA A 30 -6.68 5.67 10.30
CA ALA A 30 -6.64 4.66 11.35
C ALA A 30 -6.48 3.26 10.71
N PRO A 31 -5.47 2.47 11.12
CA PRO A 31 -5.35 1.09 10.65
C PRO A 31 -6.52 0.26 11.15
N VAL A 32 -7.00 -0.64 10.30
CA VAL A 32 -8.04 -1.60 10.69
C VAL A 32 -7.38 -2.81 11.31
N PHE A 33 -7.49 -2.93 12.63
CA PHE A 33 -7.09 -4.13 13.36
C PHE A 33 -8.33 -4.87 13.85
N PRO A 34 -8.49 -6.17 13.57
CA PRO A 34 -9.54 -6.96 14.19
C PRO A 34 -9.25 -7.12 15.68
N SER A 35 -10.09 -6.57 16.56
CA SER A 35 -10.05 -6.83 18.00
C SER A 35 -11.12 -7.87 18.37
N LEU A 36 -10.78 -8.84 19.24
CA LEU A 36 -11.68 -9.92 19.69
C LEU A 36 -12.61 -9.50 20.84
N VAL A 37 -12.35 -8.38 21.51
CA VAL A 37 -12.93 -8.06 22.83
C VAL A 37 -14.15 -7.13 22.74
N GLU A 38 -14.26 -6.30 21.70
CA GLU A 38 -15.34 -5.31 21.59
C GLU A 38 -16.63 -5.86 20.95
N GLU A 39 -16.57 -7.04 20.31
CA GLU A 39 -17.66 -7.59 19.49
C GLU A 39 -18.49 -8.68 20.21
N GLY A 40 -18.08 -9.09 21.41
CA GLY A 40 -18.81 -10.08 22.22
C GLY A 40 -20.03 -9.51 22.96
N GLN A 41 -20.31 -8.21 22.84
CA GLN A 41 -21.47 -7.57 23.46
C GLN A 41 -22.57 -7.38 22.42
N ALA A 42 -23.72 -8.04 22.63
CA ALA A 42 -24.92 -7.83 21.82
C ALA A 42 -25.29 -6.33 21.83
N GLY A 43 -25.21 -5.69 20.66
CA GLY A 43 -25.53 -4.27 20.49
C GLY A 43 -24.34 -3.30 20.48
N VAL A 44 -23.09 -3.79 20.62
CA VAL A 44 -21.87 -2.96 20.56
C VAL A 44 -21.01 -3.36 19.34
N GLY A 45 -21.66 -3.78 18.26
CA GLY A 45 -20.97 -4.12 17.02
C GLY A 45 -20.40 -2.85 16.39
N TYR A 46 -19.07 -2.73 16.36
CA TYR A 46 -18.28 -1.75 15.59
C TYR A 46 -18.96 -0.40 15.28
N ASP A 47 -19.62 0.20 16.28
CA ASP A 47 -19.86 1.65 16.38
C ASP A 47 -18.54 2.36 16.75
N VAL A 48 -17.40 1.81 16.30
CA VAL A 48 -16.06 2.34 16.49
C VAL A 48 -15.96 3.60 15.65
N ARG A 49 -16.43 4.70 16.22
CA ARG A 49 -15.99 6.09 16.01
C ARG A 49 -15.77 6.58 14.57
N LEU A 50 -16.35 5.92 13.57
CA LEU A 50 -16.46 6.45 12.21
C LEU A 50 -17.76 7.26 12.08
N ASN A 51 -18.01 8.15 13.04
CA ASN A 51 -19.05 9.20 12.93
C ASN A 51 -18.70 10.25 11.87
N ARG A 52 -17.69 9.98 11.04
CA ARG A 52 -17.18 10.86 9.98
C ARG A 52 -17.03 10.03 8.70
N PRO A 53 -17.40 10.60 7.54
CA PRO A 53 -17.06 10.05 6.23
C PRO A 53 -15.60 9.61 6.14
N GLY A 54 -15.37 8.44 5.54
CA GLY A 54 -14.04 7.93 5.28
C GLY A 54 -13.96 7.11 4.00
N THR A 55 -12.73 6.84 3.55
CA THR A 55 -12.45 6.00 2.37
C THR A 55 -11.37 4.97 2.72
N PRO A 56 -11.45 3.73 2.19
CA PRO A 56 -10.40 2.75 2.38
C PRO A 56 -9.13 3.15 1.61
N LEU A 57 -7.98 2.99 2.25
CA LEU A 57 -6.64 3.17 1.69
C LEU A 57 -5.81 1.90 1.95
N PHE A 58 -5.29 1.31 0.88
CA PHE A 58 -4.47 0.11 0.92
C PHE A 58 -3.02 0.47 0.64
N LEU A 59 -2.15 0.22 1.61
CA LEU A 59 -0.72 0.49 1.49
C LEU A 59 0.06 -0.83 1.52
N GLN A 60 0.78 -1.10 0.45
CA GLN A 60 1.81 -2.14 0.43
C GLN A 60 3.14 -1.49 0.82
N PHE A 61 3.65 -1.82 2.00
CA PHE A 61 4.99 -1.40 2.40
C PHE A 61 6.05 -2.17 1.61
N LYS A 62 7.13 -1.47 1.27
CA LYS A 62 8.31 -2.03 0.64
C LYS A 62 9.57 -1.43 1.25
N LEU A 63 10.62 -2.23 1.30
CA LEU A 63 11.98 -1.75 1.54
C LEU A 63 12.67 -1.39 0.22
N VAL A 64 13.78 -0.65 0.33
CA VAL A 64 14.60 -0.27 -0.81
C VAL A 64 16.02 -0.78 -0.70
N HIS A 65 16.68 -0.86 -1.85
CA HIS A 65 18.13 -0.98 -1.96
C HIS A 65 18.71 0.33 -2.48
N GLN A 66 19.68 0.91 -1.75
CA GLN A 66 20.42 2.07 -2.21
C GLN A 66 21.53 1.64 -3.18
N MET A 67 21.51 2.21 -4.37
CA MET A 67 22.51 2.03 -5.41
C MET A 67 23.53 3.15 -5.32
N VAL A 68 24.72 2.83 -4.82
CA VAL A 68 25.82 3.79 -4.60
C VAL A 68 26.96 3.67 -5.61
N ARG A 69 26.95 2.61 -6.43
CA ARG A 69 28.00 2.32 -7.43
C ARG A 69 27.52 2.67 -8.84
N GLY A 70 28.38 3.27 -9.65
CA GLY A 70 28.08 3.68 -11.03
C GLY A 70 27.94 2.54 -12.04
N ASN A 71 28.13 1.29 -11.63
CA ASN A 71 27.97 0.12 -12.51
C ASN A 71 26.51 -0.32 -12.69
N ALA A 72 25.58 0.25 -11.93
CA ALA A 72 24.15 0.01 -12.10
C ALA A 72 23.68 0.52 -13.48
N ASN A 73 22.87 -0.28 -14.18
CA ASN A 73 22.40 0.03 -15.54
C ASN A 73 21.72 1.39 -15.61
N GLU A 74 20.99 1.79 -14.57
CA GLU A 74 20.30 3.08 -14.50
C GLU A 74 21.27 4.26 -14.51
N ALA A 75 22.44 4.12 -13.88
CA ALA A 75 23.49 5.13 -13.93
C ALA A 75 24.22 5.09 -15.28
N ARG A 76 24.54 3.91 -15.79
CA ARG A 76 25.22 3.73 -17.09
C ARG A 76 24.42 4.30 -18.26
N MET A 77 23.09 4.18 -18.22
CA MET A 77 22.18 4.74 -19.21
C MET A 77 21.89 6.24 -18.99
N GLY A 78 22.46 6.86 -17.95
CA GLY A 78 22.23 8.27 -17.63
C GLY A 78 20.83 8.58 -17.09
N HIS A 79 20.07 7.55 -16.67
CA HIS A 79 18.70 7.71 -16.18
C HIS A 79 18.66 8.27 -14.75
N PHE A 80 19.62 7.89 -13.90
CA PHE A 80 19.73 8.38 -12.53
C PHE A 80 21.19 8.57 -12.14
N SER A 81 21.50 9.68 -11.47
CA SER A 81 22.79 9.87 -10.82
C SER A 81 22.81 9.17 -9.46
N ILE A 82 23.91 8.49 -9.14
CA ILE A 82 24.11 7.88 -7.81
C ILE A 82 24.19 8.97 -6.70
N PRO A 83 23.75 8.67 -5.47
CA PRO A 83 22.96 7.49 -5.11
C PRO A 83 21.49 7.59 -5.56
N PHE A 84 20.85 6.44 -5.75
CA PHE A 84 19.40 6.29 -5.99
C PHE A 84 18.88 5.00 -5.34
N TYR A 85 17.57 4.78 -5.35
CA TYR A 85 16.91 3.66 -4.68
C TYR A 85 16.19 2.74 -5.66
N ARG A 86 16.21 1.43 -5.39
CA ARG A 86 15.38 0.42 -6.06
C ARG A 86 14.36 -0.15 -5.08
N MET A 87 13.08 -0.07 -5.44
CA MET A 87 11.98 -0.80 -4.81
C MET A 87 11.67 -2.03 -5.65
N HIS A 88 12.01 -3.22 -5.15
CA HIS A 88 11.80 -4.47 -5.87
C HIS A 88 10.33 -4.91 -5.82
N LEU A 89 9.83 -5.44 -6.94
CA LEU A 89 8.53 -6.08 -7.06
C LEU A 89 8.74 -7.60 -7.06
N ARG A 90 7.80 -8.33 -6.43
CA ARG A 90 7.86 -9.79 -6.44
C ARG A 90 7.60 -10.29 -7.86
N PRO A 91 8.43 -11.20 -8.40
CA PRO A 91 8.18 -11.83 -9.69
C PRO A 91 6.87 -12.63 -9.71
N ARG A 92 6.22 -12.69 -10.87
CA ARG A 92 4.95 -13.44 -11.04
C ARG A 92 5.09 -14.94 -10.80
N SER A 93 6.27 -15.50 -11.04
CA SER A 93 6.60 -16.90 -10.75
C SER A 93 6.53 -17.24 -9.26
N ILE A 94 6.69 -16.24 -8.39
CA ILE A 94 6.68 -16.40 -6.92
C ILE A 94 5.32 -15.98 -6.36
N SER A 95 4.75 -14.88 -6.86
CA SER A 95 3.51 -14.32 -6.31
C SER A 95 2.76 -13.50 -7.33
N ASP A 96 1.44 -13.60 -7.32
CA ASP A 96 0.55 -12.76 -8.12
C ASP A 96 0.09 -11.48 -7.38
N GLN A 97 0.87 -11.07 -6.37
CA GLN A 97 0.62 -9.88 -5.55
C GLN A 97 0.44 -8.63 -6.42
N HIS A 98 1.32 -8.37 -7.39
CA HIS A 98 1.22 -7.17 -8.21
C HIS A 98 -0.10 -7.10 -8.99
N GLU A 99 -0.50 -8.21 -9.61
CA GLU A 99 -1.76 -8.32 -10.35
C GLU A 99 -2.97 -8.19 -9.41
N SER A 100 -2.89 -8.76 -8.20
CA SER A 100 -3.92 -8.60 -7.18
C SER A 100 -4.10 -7.14 -6.77
N LEU A 101 -3.01 -6.39 -6.62
CA LEU A 101 -3.03 -4.95 -6.31
C LEU A 101 -3.56 -4.11 -7.48
N LEU A 102 -3.25 -4.49 -8.72
CA LEU A 102 -3.86 -3.88 -9.91
C LEU A 102 -5.37 -4.10 -9.93
N SER A 103 -5.84 -5.32 -9.69
CA SER A 103 -7.29 -5.62 -9.61
C SER A 103 -7.98 -4.84 -8.50
N LEU A 104 -7.33 -4.69 -7.35
CA LEU A 104 -7.86 -3.92 -6.22
C LEU A 104 -7.99 -2.42 -6.56
N GLU A 105 -6.98 -1.84 -7.22
CA GLU A 105 -7.00 -0.46 -7.67
C GLU A 105 -8.07 -0.23 -8.76
N LEU A 106 -8.13 -1.12 -9.76
CA LEU A 106 -9.10 -1.05 -10.86
C LEU A 106 -10.55 -1.18 -10.38
N ALA A 107 -10.78 -1.84 -9.24
CA ALA A 107 -12.08 -1.87 -8.58
C ALA A 107 -12.45 -0.55 -7.87
N GLY A 108 -11.64 0.50 -8.01
CA GLY A 108 -11.92 1.85 -7.52
C GLY A 108 -11.31 2.18 -6.16
N ASN A 109 -10.43 1.32 -5.61
CA ASN A 109 -9.79 1.55 -4.33
C ASN A 109 -8.51 2.40 -4.46
N ASP A 110 -8.17 3.12 -3.39
CA ASP A 110 -6.86 3.77 -3.26
C ASP A 110 -5.81 2.74 -2.86
N VAL A 111 -4.90 2.41 -3.79
CA VAL A 111 -3.85 1.42 -3.59
C VAL A 111 -2.49 2.03 -3.93
N PHE A 112 -1.53 1.93 -3.02
CA PHE A 112 -0.19 2.45 -3.23
C PHE A 112 0.88 1.47 -2.75
N TYR A 113 1.94 1.31 -3.55
CA TYR A 113 3.24 0.91 -3.01
C TYR A 113 3.85 2.10 -2.29
N VAL A 114 4.40 1.86 -1.11
CA VAL A 114 5.04 2.89 -0.30
C VAL A 114 6.42 2.45 0.16
N ALA A 115 7.46 3.18 -0.24
CA ALA A 115 8.85 2.81 -0.01
C ALA A 115 9.70 4.00 0.45
N PRO A 116 10.61 3.84 1.42
CA PRO A 116 11.37 4.96 1.98
C PRO A 116 12.40 5.51 0.99
N GLY A 117 12.59 6.83 0.97
CA GLY A 117 13.72 7.52 0.31
C GLY A 117 14.96 7.62 1.19
N PHE A 118 15.16 6.62 2.05
CA PHE A 118 16.22 6.48 3.04
C PHE A 118 16.35 5.00 3.40
N HIS A 119 17.47 4.59 4.01
CA HIS A 119 17.73 3.16 4.25
C HIS A 119 18.45 2.87 5.58
N THR A 120 19.01 3.88 6.25
CA THR A 120 19.68 3.70 7.54
C THR A 120 18.73 3.87 8.73
N ILE A 121 19.05 3.26 9.87
CA ILE A 121 18.31 3.46 11.13
C ILE A 121 18.38 4.92 11.58
N ALA A 122 19.53 5.57 11.40
CA ALA A 122 19.71 6.98 11.78
C ALA A 122 18.77 7.91 10.98
N GLU A 123 18.63 7.67 9.68
CA GLU A 123 17.67 8.39 8.84
C GLU A 123 16.23 8.10 9.26
N LEU A 124 15.87 6.82 9.51
CA LEU A 124 14.53 6.45 9.97
C LEU A 124 14.17 7.19 11.25
N ASN A 125 15.05 7.18 12.26
CA ASN A 125 14.82 7.87 13.53
C ASN A 125 14.64 9.39 13.32
N THR A 126 15.48 10.00 12.48
CA THR A 126 15.41 11.44 12.18
C THR A 126 14.11 11.81 11.48
N VAL A 127 13.69 11.00 10.50
CA VAL A 127 12.47 11.21 9.73
C VAL A 127 11.22 10.94 10.56
N TYR A 128 11.25 9.90 11.40
CA TYR A 128 10.18 9.54 12.33
C TYR A 128 9.97 10.62 13.40
N ALA A 129 11.03 11.03 14.10
CA ALA A 129 10.96 12.12 15.08
C ALA A 129 10.46 13.42 14.45
N GLY A 130 10.78 13.63 13.17
CA GLY A 130 10.33 14.79 12.40
C GLY A 130 8.90 14.70 11.86
N ARG A 131 8.17 13.58 12.03
CA ARG A 131 6.83 13.33 11.44
C ARG A 131 6.79 13.55 9.94
N ARG A 132 7.75 12.94 9.24
CA ARG A 132 7.94 13.08 7.79
C ARG A 132 8.08 11.73 7.08
N VAL A 133 7.74 10.61 7.71
CA VAL A 133 7.91 9.28 7.12
C VAL A 133 7.12 9.19 5.82
N TRP A 134 5.84 9.58 5.85
CA TRP A 134 4.98 9.64 4.66
C TRP A 134 5.57 10.51 3.55
N ASN A 135 5.98 11.73 3.89
CA ASN A 135 6.53 12.72 2.94
C ASN A 135 7.92 12.33 2.41
N ARG A 136 8.63 11.47 3.14
CA ARG A 136 9.97 10.95 2.77
C ARG A 136 9.90 9.56 2.16
N SER A 137 8.71 9.13 1.75
CA SER A 137 8.48 7.86 1.05
C SER A 137 7.93 8.07 -0.35
N LEU A 138 8.44 7.29 -1.31
CA LEU A 138 7.83 7.13 -2.62
C LEU A 138 6.42 6.58 -2.43
N ARG A 139 5.44 7.15 -3.16
CA ARG A 139 4.08 6.62 -3.27
C ARG A 139 3.74 6.46 -4.75
N ILE A 140 3.44 5.22 -5.15
CA ILE A 140 3.13 4.91 -6.54
C ILE A 140 1.96 3.93 -6.63
N LYS A 141 0.98 4.27 -7.46
CA LYS A 141 -0.16 3.39 -7.76
C LYS A 141 0.29 2.22 -8.65
N PRO A 142 -0.17 0.97 -8.42
CA PRO A 142 0.12 -0.17 -9.29
C PRO A 142 -0.12 0.11 -10.78
N SER A 143 -1.20 0.78 -11.14
CA SER A 143 -1.56 1.12 -12.53
C SER A 143 -0.52 1.97 -13.27
N ARG A 144 0.27 2.77 -12.55
CA ARG A 144 1.38 3.55 -13.11
C ARG A 144 2.52 2.65 -13.58
N ILE A 145 2.74 1.53 -12.89
CA ILE A 145 3.70 0.48 -13.27
C ILE A 145 3.11 -0.39 -14.39
N GLY A 146 1.81 -0.68 -14.31
CA GLY A 146 1.13 -1.59 -15.22
C GLY A 146 1.51 -3.06 -14.97
N PRO A 147 0.88 -4.00 -15.70
CA PRO A 147 1.12 -5.43 -15.50
C PRO A 147 2.59 -5.79 -15.71
N LEU A 148 3.07 -6.77 -14.95
CA LEU A 148 4.46 -7.21 -15.07
C LEU A 148 4.66 -7.96 -16.40
N PRO A 149 5.68 -7.60 -17.21
CA PRO A 149 5.82 -8.10 -18.57
C PRO A 149 6.25 -9.57 -18.62
N ASP A 150 6.97 -10.03 -17.60
CA ASP A 150 7.53 -11.39 -17.52
C ASP A 150 7.73 -11.84 -16.06
N ASP A 151 8.31 -13.02 -15.87
CA ASP A 151 8.48 -13.66 -14.56
C ASP A 151 9.86 -13.38 -13.91
N ARG A 152 10.61 -12.41 -14.43
CA ARG A 152 11.92 -12.02 -13.89
C ARG A 152 11.78 -11.02 -12.74
N ASP A 153 12.93 -10.63 -12.20
CA ASP A 153 13.00 -9.56 -11.21
C ASP A 153 12.70 -8.22 -11.86
N HIS A 154 11.79 -7.48 -11.22
CA HIS A 154 11.42 -6.13 -11.64
C HIS A 154 11.61 -5.16 -10.48
N HIS A 155 11.89 -3.90 -10.79
CA HIS A 155 11.97 -2.86 -9.77
C HIS A 155 11.56 -1.49 -10.27
N VAL A 156 11.11 -0.66 -9.34
CA VAL A 156 10.91 0.77 -9.55
C VAL A 156 12.13 1.49 -8.99
N THR A 157 12.79 2.28 -9.83
CA THR A 157 13.92 3.13 -9.43
C THR A 157 13.46 4.57 -9.25
N PHE A 158 13.97 5.22 -8.22
CA PHE A 158 13.75 6.64 -7.95
C PHE A 158 14.92 7.22 -7.15
N LYS A 159 15.15 8.52 -7.24
CA LYS A 159 16.19 9.21 -6.45
C LYS A 159 15.63 9.95 -5.25
N VAL A 160 14.50 10.64 -5.45
CA VAL A 160 13.80 11.37 -4.39
C VAL A 160 12.33 10.94 -4.35
N PRO A 161 11.70 10.87 -3.16
CA PRO A 161 10.33 10.39 -2.97
C PRO A 161 9.24 10.99 -3.88
N ASN A 162 9.31 12.30 -4.15
CA ASN A 162 8.34 13.03 -4.98
C ASN A 162 8.88 13.30 -6.40
N GLY A 163 9.95 12.59 -6.80
CA GLY A 163 10.68 12.87 -8.02
C GLY A 163 10.28 11.97 -9.18
N GLN A 164 11.15 11.96 -10.17
CA GLN A 164 11.08 11.02 -11.27
C GLN A 164 11.27 9.59 -10.74
N TRP A 165 10.43 8.70 -11.22
CA TRP A 165 10.59 7.25 -11.09
C TRP A 165 10.61 6.60 -12.46
N ARG A 166 11.19 5.40 -12.53
CA ARG A 166 11.17 4.56 -13.72
C ARG A 166 11.11 3.09 -13.34
N PHE A 167 10.32 2.34 -14.08
CA PHE A 167 10.16 0.90 -13.95
C PHE A 167 11.17 0.17 -14.83
N TYR A 168 11.78 -0.86 -14.29
CA TYR A 168 12.80 -1.69 -14.94
C TYR A 168 12.42 -3.17 -14.83
N SER A 169 12.40 -3.82 -16.00
CA SER A 169 12.56 -5.25 -16.15
C SER A 169 13.99 -5.52 -16.64
N GLU A 170 14.14 -5.90 -17.91
CA GLU A 170 15.41 -5.86 -18.65
C GLU A 170 15.65 -4.48 -19.27
N ASP A 171 14.62 -3.95 -19.94
CA ASP A 171 14.62 -2.60 -20.50
C ASP A 171 13.64 -1.70 -19.74
N PRO A 172 13.97 -0.41 -19.57
CA PRO A 172 13.07 0.54 -18.94
C PRO A 172 11.88 0.83 -19.84
N SER A 173 10.67 0.58 -19.36
CA SER A 173 9.45 0.72 -20.16
C SER A 173 8.53 1.86 -19.73
N ARG A 174 8.41 2.11 -18.42
CA ARG A 174 7.53 3.16 -17.87
C ARG A 174 8.28 4.12 -16.97
N SER A 175 7.91 5.38 -17.02
CA SER A 175 8.41 6.41 -16.11
C SER A 175 7.39 7.49 -15.89
N GLY A 176 7.54 8.23 -14.79
CA GLY A 176 6.71 9.37 -14.48
C GLY A 176 7.24 10.10 -13.26
N PHE A 177 6.39 10.93 -12.67
CA PHE A 177 6.64 11.57 -11.39
C PHE A 177 5.78 10.92 -10.32
N ALA A 178 6.33 10.79 -9.12
CA ALA A 178 5.62 10.24 -7.98
C ALA A 178 4.61 11.26 -7.47
N SER A 179 3.45 10.79 -7.02
CA SER A 179 2.41 11.67 -6.48
C SER A 179 2.91 12.36 -5.21
N THR A 180 2.66 13.65 -5.15
CA THR A 180 2.93 14.45 -3.96
C THR A 180 1.88 14.19 -2.87
N THR A 181 2.20 14.59 -1.65
CA THR A 181 1.27 14.50 -0.52
C THR A 181 0.00 15.29 -0.76
N ASP A 182 0.11 16.48 -1.37
CA ASP A 182 -1.04 17.36 -1.62
C ASP A 182 -1.96 16.79 -2.69
N GLU A 183 -1.40 16.18 -3.74
CA GLU A 183 -2.18 15.48 -4.77
C GLU A 183 -2.95 14.31 -4.17
N ILE A 184 -2.29 13.44 -3.39
CA ILE A 184 -2.95 12.30 -2.75
C ILE A 184 -4.00 12.78 -1.75
N SER A 185 -3.69 13.81 -0.96
CA SER A 185 -4.63 14.35 0.03
C SER A 185 -5.86 14.95 -0.64
N ARG A 186 -5.70 15.64 -1.77
CA ARG A 186 -6.81 16.18 -2.56
C ARG A 186 -7.69 15.07 -3.13
N GLU A 187 -7.08 14.07 -3.78
CA GLU A 187 -7.81 12.91 -4.32
C GLU A 187 -8.61 12.19 -3.22
N LEU A 188 -7.98 11.93 -2.08
CA LEU A 188 -8.65 11.28 -0.95
C LEU A 188 -9.77 12.15 -0.35
N SER A 189 -9.57 13.46 -0.26
CA SER A 189 -10.60 14.39 0.25
C SER A 189 -11.83 14.41 -0.65
N GLU A 190 -11.64 14.43 -1.97
CA GLU A 190 -12.73 14.34 -2.95
C GLU A 190 -13.51 13.03 -2.78
N ARG A 191 -12.81 11.89 -2.68
CA ARG A 191 -13.46 10.59 -2.43
C ARG A 191 -14.20 10.53 -1.10
N ILE A 192 -13.63 11.09 -0.03
CA ILE A 192 -14.28 11.15 1.28
C ILE A 192 -15.57 11.98 1.19
N ALA A 193 -15.56 13.09 0.46
CA ALA A 193 -16.75 13.92 0.26
C ALA A 193 -17.84 13.21 -0.56
N GLU A 194 -17.45 12.43 -1.59
CA GLU A 194 -18.38 11.62 -2.38
C GLU A 194 -18.97 10.47 -1.55
N ARG A 195 -18.13 9.74 -0.82
CA ARG A 195 -18.50 8.59 0.01
C ARG A 195 -19.25 8.97 1.27
N GLY A 196 -19.01 10.16 1.82
CA GLY A 196 -19.67 10.66 3.02
C GLY A 196 -21.18 10.83 2.91
N LYS A 197 -21.71 10.78 1.69
CA LYS A 197 -23.15 10.80 1.40
C LYS A 197 -23.80 9.41 1.55
N ARG A 198 -23.01 8.35 1.73
CA ARG A 198 -23.45 6.95 1.72
C ARG A 198 -23.32 6.31 3.10
N ASN A 199 -24.13 5.30 3.38
CA ASN A 199 -24.04 4.54 4.62
C ASN A 199 -22.71 3.77 4.70
N LEU A 200 -21.98 3.90 5.81
CA LEU A 200 -20.66 3.30 5.98
C LEU A 200 -20.69 1.75 6.03
N ARG A 201 -21.68 1.16 6.69
CA ARG A 201 -21.85 -0.30 6.74
C ARG A 201 -22.04 -0.87 5.35
N GLN A 202 -22.91 -0.25 4.54
CA GLN A 202 -23.09 -0.64 3.13
C GLN A 202 -21.78 -0.53 2.34
N GLN A 203 -20.98 0.51 2.56
CA GLN A 203 -19.68 0.66 1.89
C GLN A 203 -18.69 -0.43 2.28
N ILE A 204 -18.68 -0.87 3.54
CA ILE A 204 -17.84 -1.98 4.01
C ILE A 204 -18.32 -3.30 3.41
N GLU A 205 -19.63 -3.54 3.34
CA GLU A 205 -20.21 -4.73 2.72
C GLU A 205 -19.91 -4.80 1.21
N GLU A 206 -19.98 -3.68 0.51
CA GLU A 206 -19.58 -3.56 -0.90
C GLU A 206 -18.08 -3.79 -1.10
N LEU A 207 -17.26 -3.25 -0.20
CA LEU A 207 -15.81 -3.45 -0.21
C LEU A 207 -15.49 -4.93 0.00
N ASP A 208 -16.10 -5.54 1.01
CA ASP A 208 -15.98 -6.97 1.30
C ASP A 208 -16.35 -7.84 0.10
N PHE A 209 -17.52 -7.60 -0.50
CA PHE A 209 -17.94 -8.29 -1.71
C PHE A 209 -16.92 -8.14 -2.85
N THR A 210 -16.39 -6.94 -3.02
CA THR A 210 -15.36 -6.64 -4.02
C THR A 210 -14.06 -7.41 -3.76
N LEU A 211 -13.58 -7.45 -2.53
CA LEU A 211 -12.36 -8.17 -2.16
C LEU A 211 -12.54 -9.68 -2.35
N VAL A 212 -13.67 -10.23 -1.90
CA VAL A 212 -14.02 -11.65 -2.08
C VAL A 212 -14.07 -12.02 -3.57
N ARG A 213 -14.71 -11.17 -4.40
CA ARG A 213 -14.76 -11.37 -5.86
C ARG A 213 -13.36 -11.43 -6.46
N ILE A 214 -12.50 -10.45 -6.14
CA ILE A 214 -11.10 -10.44 -6.62
C ILE A 214 -10.36 -11.68 -6.14
N VAL A 215 -10.54 -12.08 -4.88
CA VAL A 215 -9.90 -13.28 -4.32
C VAL A 215 -10.26 -14.53 -5.11
N ASN A 216 -11.55 -14.71 -5.40
CA ASN A 216 -12.05 -15.84 -6.17
C ASN A 216 -11.51 -15.83 -7.60
N GLU A 217 -11.53 -14.69 -8.29
CA GLU A 217 -11.01 -14.55 -9.65
C GLU A 217 -9.51 -14.90 -9.71
N ARG A 218 -8.71 -14.42 -8.75
CA ARG A 218 -7.27 -14.70 -8.71
C ARG A 218 -6.96 -16.14 -8.29
N ASN A 219 -7.74 -16.74 -7.40
CA ASN A 219 -7.54 -18.13 -6.95
C ASN A 219 -7.59 -19.15 -8.11
N ILE A 220 -8.32 -18.84 -9.20
CA ILE A 220 -8.33 -19.67 -10.42
C ILE A 220 -6.92 -19.82 -10.98
N HIS A 221 -6.12 -18.76 -10.92
CA HIS A 221 -4.77 -18.70 -11.45
C HIS A 221 -3.69 -19.19 -10.47
N ARG A 222 -4.07 -19.54 -9.23
CA ARG A 222 -3.14 -20.07 -8.22
C ARG A 222 -3.11 -21.59 -8.20
N SER A 223 -1.93 -22.14 -7.96
CA SER A 223 -1.77 -23.55 -7.60
C SER A 223 -2.54 -23.84 -6.30
N GLN A 224 -3.09 -25.05 -6.17
CA GLN A 224 -3.90 -25.46 -5.02
C GLN A 224 -3.33 -25.07 -3.63
N PRO A 225 -2.03 -25.26 -3.31
CA PRO A 225 -1.50 -24.90 -1.98
C PRO A 225 -1.48 -23.39 -1.71
N ASN A 226 -1.59 -22.56 -2.74
CA ASN A 226 -1.58 -21.10 -2.65
C ASN A 226 -2.98 -20.48 -2.79
N ARG A 227 -4.03 -21.30 -2.94
CA ARG A 227 -5.40 -20.81 -2.98
C ARG A 227 -5.83 -20.43 -1.58
N ILE A 228 -6.49 -19.29 -1.45
CA ILE A 228 -7.11 -18.90 -0.18
C ILE A 228 -8.49 -19.53 -0.13
N ASP A 229 -8.73 -20.41 0.84
CA ASP A 229 -10.07 -20.92 1.10
C ASP A 229 -10.88 -19.88 1.88
N LEU A 230 -11.85 -19.28 1.19
CA LEU A 230 -12.77 -18.33 1.82
C LEU A 230 -13.82 -19.01 2.69
N HIS A 231 -14.04 -20.32 2.54
CA HIS A 231 -14.95 -21.07 3.40
C HIS A 231 -14.38 -21.27 4.81
N GLU A 232 -13.05 -21.32 4.97
CA GLU A 232 -12.39 -21.36 6.28
C GLU A 232 -12.57 -20.07 7.08
N LEU A 233 -12.85 -18.95 6.40
CA LEU A 233 -13.25 -17.70 7.07
C LEU A 233 -14.68 -17.81 7.61
N GLY A 234 -15.53 -18.70 7.09
CA GLY A 234 -16.90 -18.89 7.57
C GLY A 234 -17.85 -17.72 7.24
N ASP A 235 -19.12 -18.05 7.03
CA ASP A 235 -20.16 -17.07 6.63
C ASP A 235 -20.52 -16.07 7.75
N GLN A 236 -20.03 -16.29 8.97
CA GLN A 236 -20.36 -15.51 10.17
C GLN A 236 -19.31 -14.45 10.55
N ILE A 237 -18.23 -14.29 9.78
CA ILE A 237 -17.23 -13.24 10.08
C ILE A 237 -17.79 -11.87 9.68
N ASP A 238 -17.69 -10.91 10.62
CA ASP A 238 -18.00 -9.51 10.38
C ASP A 238 -17.24 -8.96 9.15
N PRO A 239 -17.92 -8.25 8.23
CA PRO A 239 -17.31 -7.72 7.01
C PRO A 239 -16.02 -6.91 7.24
N VAL A 240 -15.90 -6.15 8.35
CA VAL A 240 -14.69 -5.39 8.66
C VAL A 240 -13.51 -6.32 8.89
N ARG A 241 -13.72 -7.39 9.67
CA ARG A 241 -12.68 -8.38 9.94
C ARG A 241 -12.26 -9.11 8.67
N ARG A 242 -13.22 -9.50 7.84
CA ARG A 242 -12.93 -10.18 6.57
C ARG A 242 -12.15 -9.27 5.63
N VAL A 243 -12.56 -8.02 5.46
CA VAL A 243 -11.83 -7.04 4.64
C VAL A 243 -10.39 -6.83 5.17
N ALA A 244 -10.21 -6.65 6.47
CA ALA A 244 -8.88 -6.46 7.05
C ALA A 244 -7.99 -7.71 6.89
N TYR A 245 -8.57 -8.90 7.07
CA TYR A 245 -7.89 -10.18 6.86
C TYR A 245 -7.46 -10.33 5.40
N LEU A 246 -8.38 -10.11 4.46
CA LEU A 246 -8.10 -10.22 3.02
C LEU A 246 -7.04 -9.20 2.60
N ALA A 247 -7.16 -7.94 3.04
CA ALA A 247 -6.15 -6.91 2.78
C ALA A 247 -4.74 -7.39 3.17
N ARG A 248 -4.59 -7.97 4.36
CA ARG A 248 -3.29 -8.39 4.89
C ARG A 248 -2.80 -9.71 4.30
N GLN A 249 -3.64 -10.74 4.24
CA GLN A 249 -3.20 -12.09 3.86
C GLN A 249 -3.14 -12.29 2.35
N PHE A 250 -4.07 -11.68 1.62
CA PHE A 250 -4.16 -11.85 0.18
C PHE A 250 -3.45 -10.75 -0.59
N PHE A 251 -3.71 -9.50 -0.23
CA PHE A 251 -3.14 -8.34 -0.93
C PHE A 251 -1.81 -7.88 -0.34
N ASP A 252 -1.38 -8.45 0.81
CA ASP A 252 -0.16 -8.06 1.55
C ASP A 252 -0.10 -6.56 1.86
N CYS A 253 -1.27 -5.96 2.05
CA CYS A 253 -1.46 -4.55 2.34
C CYS A 253 -1.90 -4.32 3.79
N GLN A 254 -1.49 -3.18 4.33
CA GLN A 254 -2.15 -2.61 5.47
C GLN A 254 -3.35 -1.79 4.98
N LEU A 255 -4.54 -2.11 5.48
CA LEU A 255 -5.76 -1.32 5.26
C LEU A 255 -5.88 -0.23 6.33
N PHE A 256 -6.24 0.96 5.85
CA PHE A 256 -6.60 2.11 6.65
C PHE A 256 -7.98 2.63 6.24
N PHE A 257 -8.75 3.14 7.19
CA PHE A 257 -9.83 4.07 6.89
C PHE A 257 -9.32 5.49 7.07
N VAL A 258 -9.33 6.25 5.98
CA VAL A 258 -8.87 7.63 5.94
C VAL A 258 -10.07 8.56 6.10
N THR A 259 -9.96 9.52 7.02
CA THR A 259 -10.95 10.58 7.21
C THR A 259 -10.27 11.95 7.13
N LEU A 260 -11.07 12.99 6.94
CA LEU A 260 -10.60 14.37 7.12
C LEU A 260 -10.40 14.65 8.61
N ARG A 261 -9.39 15.47 8.92
CA ARG A 261 -9.12 15.93 10.28
C ARG A 261 -10.18 16.92 10.77
#